data_AF-A0A7V7ASV2-F1
#
_entry.id   AF-A0A7V7ASV2-F1
#
_cell.length_a   1.000
_cell.length_b   1.000
_cell.length_c   1.000
_cell.angle_alpha   90.00
_cell.angle_beta   90.00
_cell.angle_gamma   90.00
#
_symmetry.space_group_name_H-M   'P 1'
#
loop_
_entity.id
_entity.type
_entity.pdbx_description
1 polymer ?
#
loop_
_entity_poly.entity_id
_entity_poly.type
_entity_poly.pdbx_seq_one_letter_code
_entity_poly.pdbx_strand_id
1 'polypeptide(L)'
;MEEEISLRELIEIILRGKWLIIMFTLLAMIISIIFSFWIVKPTYEAKTILAANQIEVPQTSKEGLESLVDTFSGMPRINIQSYIAQAKSTAVLTKIMEYLNLDPSEISLPAFADKITITNIKDTELLEIRVKDNSPEKAAQIANIVAEELIQFIADKNKSKTQNALAFLEKQVDEEEHKLASSVEEMKQFLQQSDTVAELQAELQTNLDLLSTFQARKVNLDVNINKSLAKIETMDAQLSKVPEKIELKKSLFEEPGLAQLYGETKEVELYSEEINPVYINLRNGLETEKATYAEFITEKNSLETEIAAISKRIKSIQVKLADRQTRMEQLQTQIDTTRENYKVFNNKYTESQVSEAMKINEAALMIVSPAHEPTVPIAPKKSLNLAVATCLGLMLGVFVVLFRSYWVGSALDV
;
A
#
# COMPACT_ATOMS: atom_id res chain seq x y z
N MET A 1 -31.77 41.16 -72.34
CA MET A 1 -33.08 40.93 -71.72
C MET A 1 -32.94 39.62 -70.97
N GLU A 2 -33.12 39.64 -69.66
CA GLU A 2 -33.15 38.39 -68.88
C GLU A 2 -34.48 37.71 -69.21
N GLU A 3 -34.43 36.59 -69.93
CA GLU A 3 -35.61 35.75 -70.11
C GLU A 3 -35.95 35.12 -68.77
N GLU A 4 -36.99 35.65 -68.11
CA GLU A 4 -37.56 35.02 -66.93
C GLU A 4 -38.29 33.74 -67.36
N ILE A 5 -37.65 32.59 -67.16
CA ILE A 5 -38.27 31.28 -67.39
C ILE A 5 -39.54 31.18 -66.55
N SER A 6 -40.70 31.11 -67.21
CA SER A 6 -41.98 31.04 -66.50
C SER A 6 -42.24 29.64 -65.93
N LEU A 7 -42.71 29.55 -64.68
CA LEU A 7 -43.05 28.26 -64.04
C LEU A 7 -44.08 27.44 -64.83
N ARG A 8 -44.98 28.12 -65.56
CA ARG A 8 -45.98 27.50 -66.43
C ARG A 8 -45.34 26.76 -67.59
N GLU A 9 -44.31 27.34 -68.19
CA GLU A 9 -43.60 26.77 -69.34
C GLU A 9 -42.81 25.52 -68.95
N LEU A 10 -42.13 25.54 -67.79
CA LEU A 10 -41.47 24.34 -67.24
C LEU A 10 -42.45 23.18 -67.03
N ILE A 11 -43.64 23.46 -66.47
CA ILE A 11 -44.68 22.44 -66.26
C ILE A 11 -45.18 21.90 -67.60
N GLU A 12 -45.37 22.76 -68.60
CA GLU A 12 -45.84 22.34 -69.93
C GLU A 12 -44.80 21.48 -70.65
N ILE A 13 -43.52 21.83 -70.57
CA ILE A 13 -42.40 21.03 -71.09
C ILE A 13 -42.38 19.64 -70.45
N ILE A 14 -42.54 19.55 -69.13
CA ILE A 14 -42.59 18.28 -68.39
C ILE A 14 -43.81 17.44 -68.82
N LEU A 15 -44.99 18.06 -68.94
CA LEU A 15 -46.22 17.36 -69.35
C LEU A 15 -46.17 16.87 -70.81
N ARG A 16 -45.54 17.63 -71.72
CA ARG A 16 -45.28 17.19 -73.11
C ARG A 16 -44.28 16.03 -73.15
N GLY A 17 -43.27 16.05 -72.27
CA GLY A 17 -42.26 15.01 -72.13
C GLY A 17 -42.67 13.78 -71.30
N LYS A 18 -43.93 13.66 -70.84
CA LYS A 18 -44.38 12.61 -69.91
C LYS A 18 -44.02 11.17 -70.32
N TRP A 19 -44.02 10.86 -71.62
CA TRP A 19 -43.65 9.54 -72.12
C TRP A 19 -42.15 9.24 -71.97
N LEU A 20 -41.28 10.24 -72.14
CA LEU A 20 -39.85 10.09 -71.88
C LEU A 20 -39.61 9.89 -70.37
N ILE A 21 -40.32 10.63 -69.52
CA ILE A 21 -40.24 10.47 -68.07
C ILE A 21 -40.66 9.05 -67.67
N ILE A 22 -41.80 8.56 -68.17
CA ILE A 22 -42.29 7.19 -67.94
C ILE A 22 -41.31 6.13 -68.46
N MET A 23 -40.68 6.37 -69.61
CA MET A 23 -39.69 5.43 -70.17
C MET A 23 -38.46 5.31 -69.26
N PHE A 24 -37.89 6.43 -68.81
CA PHE A 24 -36.72 6.42 -67.94
C PHE A 24 -37.03 5.87 -66.53
N THR A 25 -38.24 6.12 -66.00
CA THR A 25 -38.66 5.49 -64.74
C THR A 25 -38.81 3.99 -64.86
N LEU A 26 -39.49 3.51 -65.90
CA LEU A 26 -39.65 2.07 -66.13
C LEU A 26 -38.30 1.39 -66.35
N LEU A 27 -37.39 2.00 -67.11
CA LEU A 27 -36.04 1.50 -67.30
C LEU A 27 -35.28 1.38 -65.97
N ALA A 28 -35.30 2.43 -65.14
CA ALA A 28 -34.67 2.42 -63.82
C ALA A 28 -35.28 1.35 -62.89
N MET A 29 -36.60 1.16 -62.91
CA MET A 29 -37.28 0.11 -62.16
C MET A 29 -36.87 -1.29 -62.64
N ILE A 30 -36.82 -1.53 -63.95
CA ILE A 30 -36.40 -2.82 -64.53
C ILE A 30 -34.96 -3.13 -64.13
N ILE A 31 -34.04 -2.16 -64.25
CA ILE A 31 -32.64 -2.30 -63.82
C ILE A 31 -32.59 -2.65 -62.32
N SER A 32 -33.35 -1.97 -61.48
CA SER A 32 -33.40 -2.23 -60.03
C SER A 32 -33.93 -3.62 -59.69
N ILE A 33 -34.94 -4.10 -60.42
CA ILE A 33 -35.50 -5.45 -60.27
C ILE A 33 -34.47 -6.51 -60.69
N ILE A 34 -33.87 -6.37 -61.89
CA ILE A 34 -32.84 -7.30 -62.38
C ILE A 34 -31.66 -7.33 -61.40
N PHE A 35 -31.19 -6.16 -60.97
CA PHE A 35 -30.09 -6.05 -60.01
C PHE A 35 -30.43 -6.72 -58.67
N SER A 36 -31.64 -6.49 -58.14
CA SER A 36 -32.04 -7.01 -56.83
C SER A 36 -32.41 -8.50 -56.83
N PHE A 37 -32.80 -9.08 -57.97
CA PHE A 37 -33.19 -10.49 -58.04
C PHE A 37 -32.12 -11.40 -58.64
N TRP A 38 -31.28 -10.90 -59.56
CA TRP A 38 -30.34 -11.74 -60.31
C TRP A 38 -28.87 -11.47 -59.98
N ILE A 39 -28.52 -10.26 -59.54
CA ILE A 39 -27.11 -9.88 -59.31
C ILE A 39 -26.75 -10.01 -57.83
N VAL A 40 -27.59 -9.50 -56.93
CA VAL A 40 -27.31 -9.50 -55.49
C VAL A 40 -27.93 -10.73 -54.81
N LYS A 41 -27.09 -11.59 -54.23
CA LYS A 41 -27.54 -12.74 -53.45
C LYS A 41 -28.33 -12.29 -52.21
N PRO A 42 -29.40 -12.99 -51.80
CA PRO A 42 -30.10 -12.67 -50.57
C PRO A 42 -29.15 -12.83 -49.38
N THR A 43 -29.16 -11.86 -48.47
CA THR A 43 -28.39 -11.91 -47.22
C THR A 43 -29.36 -12.05 -46.06
N TYR A 44 -29.14 -13.07 -45.24
CA TYR A 44 -29.88 -13.39 -44.04
C TYR A 44 -29.10 -12.98 -42.81
N GLU A 45 -29.79 -12.65 -41.72
CA GLU A 45 -29.16 -12.28 -40.45
C GLU A 45 -29.72 -13.15 -39.32
N ALA A 46 -28.84 -13.90 -38.66
CA ALA A 46 -29.18 -14.67 -37.46
C ALA A 46 -28.69 -13.93 -36.21
N LYS A 47 -29.38 -14.12 -35.08
CA LYS A 47 -29.13 -13.39 -33.83
C LYS A 47 -29.06 -14.34 -32.64
N THR A 48 -28.04 -14.21 -31.81
CA THR A 48 -27.94 -14.89 -30.50
C THR A 48 -27.67 -13.87 -29.40
N ILE A 49 -28.15 -14.17 -28.20
CA ILE A 49 -28.05 -13.30 -27.02
C ILE A 49 -27.32 -14.03 -25.90
N LEU A 50 -26.26 -13.39 -25.38
CA LEU A 50 -25.52 -13.83 -24.20
C LEU A 50 -25.79 -12.89 -23.02
N ALA A 51 -25.92 -13.42 -21.81
CA ALA A 51 -25.95 -12.64 -20.58
C ALA A 51 -24.60 -12.72 -19.88
N ALA A 52 -24.12 -11.58 -19.38
CA ALA A 52 -22.99 -11.54 -18.49
C ALA A 52 -23.43 -11.79 -17.03
N ASN A 53 -22.86 -12.81 -16.39
CA ASN A 53 -23.20 -13.16 -15.02
C ASN A 53 -22.34 -12.37 -14.02
N GLN A 54 -22.76 -11.15 -13.66
CA GLN A 54 -22.06 -10.36 -12.65
C GLN A 54 -22.55 -10.68 -11.24
N ILE A 55 -21.64 -11.07 -10.35
CA ILE A 55 -21.92 -11.03 -8.92
C ILE A 55 -21.53 -9.65 -8.42
N GLU A 56 -22.52 -8.92 -7.90
CA GLU A 56 -22.30 -7.66 -7.20
C GLU A 56 -21.41 -7.95 -5.99
N VAL A 57 -20.12 -7.61 -6.10
CA VAL A 57 -19.24 -7.58 -4.94
C VAL A 57 -19.73 -6.40 -4.10
N PRO A 58 -20.19 -6.62 -2.84
CA PRO A 58 -20.59 -5.52 -1.99
C PRO A 58 -19.44 -4.54 -1.89
N GLN A 59 -19.67 -3.28 -2.26
CA GLN A 59 -18.70 -2.21 -2.06
C GLN A 59 -18.67 -1.85 -0.56
N THR A 60 -18.20 -2.79 0.26
CA THR A 60 -17.61 -2.40 1.53
C THR A 60 -16.38 -1.58 1.19
N SER A 61 -16.41 -0.30 1.55
CA SER A 61 -15.26 0.60 1.56
C SER A 61 -14.22 0.06 2.54
N LYS A 62 -13.51 -0.98 2.12
CA LYS A 62 -12.34 -1.49 2.82
C LYS A 62 -11.24 -0.46 2.59
N GLU A 63 -10.79 0.20 3.64
CA GLU A 63 -9.65 1.11 3.60
C GLU A 63 -8.36 0.35 3.95
N GLY A 64 -7.22 0.78 3.40
CA GLY A 64 -5.90 0.20 3.72
C GLY A 64 -5.48 -0.96 2.81
N LEU A 65 -4.62 -1.84 3.35
CA LEU A 65 -3.94 -2.90 2.60
C LEU A 65 -4.92 -3.84 1.88
N GLU A 66 -6.07 -4.15 2.49
CA GLU A 66 -7.10 -4.99 1.88
C GLU A 66 -7.56 -4.46 0.51
N SER A 67 -7.74 -3.14 0.37
CA SER A 67 -8.16 -2.50 -0.89
C SER A 67 -7.10 -2.59 -1.99
N LEU A 68 -5.83 -2.53 -1.59
CA LEU A 68 -4.70 -2.64 -2.50
C LEU A 68 -4.58 -4.09 -2.98
N VAL A 69 -4.69 -5.06 -2.07
CA VAL A 69 -4.69 -6.48 -2.44
C VAL A 69 -5.86 -6.79 -3.39
N ASP A 70 -7.05 -6.24 -3.16
CA ASP A 70 -8.19 -6.39 -4.09
C ASP A 70 -7.90 -5.82 -5.48
N THR A 71 -7.17 -4.71 -5.56
CA THR A 71 -6.82 -4.04 -6.82
C THR A 71 -5.72 -4.80 -7.58
N PHE A 72 -4.70 -5.26 -6.86
CA PHE A 72 -3.51 -5.88 -7.43
C PHE A 72 -3.59 -7.40 -7.59
N SER A 73 -4.54 -8.06 -6.94
CA SER A 73 -4.78 -9.51 -7.10
C SER A 73 -5.08 -9.90 -8.55
N GLY A 74 -5.54 -8.97 -9.40
CA GLY A 74 -5.78 -9.23 -10.82
C GLY A 74 -6.97 -10.15 -11.09
N MET A 75 -7.87 -10.32 -10.11
CA MET A 75 -9.10 -11.10 -10.25
C MET A 75 -9.93 -10.61 -11.45
N PRO A 76 -10.52 -11.52 -12.26
CA PRO A 76 -11.31 -11.13 -13.41
C PRO A 76 -12.48 -10.24 -13.01
N ARG A 77 -12.54 -9.01 -13.56
CA ARG A 77 -13.74 -8.17 -13.49
C ARG A 77 -14.51 -8.30 -14.80
N ILE A 78 -15.82 -8.45 -14.69
CA ILE A 78 -16.69 -8.53 -15.86
C ILE A 78 -16.86 -7.12 -16.42
N ASN A 79 -16.48 -6.96 -17.68
CA ASN A 79 -16.70 -5.74 -18.44
C ASN A 79 -17.13 -6.14 -19.84
N ILE A 80 -18.41 -5.89 -20.15
CA ILE A 80 -18.99 -6.25 -21.44
C ILE A 80 -18.21 -5.67 -22.61
N GLN A 81 -17.70 -4.43 -22.49
CA GLN A 81 -16.91 -3.82 -23.57
C GLN A 81 -15.58 -4.55 -23.77
N SER A 82 -14.94 -4.99 -22.69
CA SER A 82 -13.74 -5.82 -22.77
C SER A 82 -14.03 -7.19 -23.41
N TYR A 83 -15.20 -7.78 -23.18
CA TYR A 83 -15.61 -9.02 -23.84
C TYR A 83 -15.91 -8.83 -25.32
N ILE A 84 -16.57 -7.74 -25.71
CA ILE A 84 -16.79 -7.40 -27.12
C ILE A 84 -15.46 -7.19 -27.85
N ALA A 85 -14.50 -6.49 -27.25
CA ALA A 85 -13.18 -6.29 -27.84
C ALA A 85 -12.40 -7.61 -27.98
N GLN A 86 -12.47 -8.49 -26.98
CA GLN A 86 -11.86 -9.82 -27.04
C GLN A 86 -12.52 -10.71 -28.09
N ALA A 87 -13.85 -10.66 -28.22
CA ALA A 87 -14.60 -11.43 -29.21
C ALA A 87 -14.25 -11.05 -30.66
N LYS A 88 -13.91 -9.77 -30.90
CA LYS A 88 -13.46 -9.27 -32.21
C LYS A 88 -11.96 -9.45 -32.45
N SER A 89 -11.23 -10.04 -31.49
CA SER A 89 -9.80 -10.25 -31.64
C SER A 89 -9.48 -11.28 -32.72
N THR A 90 -8.35 -11.09 -33.40
CA THR A 90 -7.83 -12.03 -34.41
C THR A 90 -7.79 -13.46 -33.86
N ALA A 91 -7.34 -13.66 -32.62
CA ALA A 91 -7.22 -14.99 -32.03
C ALA A 91 -8.56 -15.74 -31.94
N VAL A 92 -9.63 -15.06 -31.55
CA VAL A 92 -10.97 -15.65 -31.45
C VAL A 92 -11.53 -15.93 -32.84
N LEU A 93 -11.45 -14.96 -33.74
CA LEU A 93 -11.98 -15.10 -35.10
C LEU A 93 -11.23 -16.18 -35.92
N THR A 94 -9.91 -16.29 -35.77
CA THR A 94 -9.12 -17.35 -36.42
C THR A 94 -9.50 -18.73 -35.90
N LYS A 95 -9.67 -18.89 -34.57
CA LYS A 95 -10.09 -20.16 -33.97
C LYS A 95 -11.50 -20.58 -34.44
N ILE A 96 -12.42 -19.61 -34.59
CA ILE A 96 -13.76 -19.86 -35.12
C ILE A 96 -13.71 -20.28 -36.60
N MET A 97 -12.87 -19.62 -37.42
CA MET A 97 -12.69 -20.00 -38.82
C MET A 97 -12.14 -21.43 -38.97
N GLU A 98 -11.17 -21.81 -38.13
CA GLU A 98 -10.60 -23.15 -38.08
C GLU A 98 -11.67 -24.19 -37.70
N TYR A 99 -12.48 -23.92 -36.68
CA TYR A 99 -13.57 -24.80 -36.27
C TYR A 99 -14.64 -25.00 -37.35
N LEU A 100 -14.93 -23.94 -38.11
CA LEU A 100 -15.85 -23.97 -39.25
C LEU A 100 -15.23 -24.61 -40.51
N ASN A 101 -13.96 -25.05 -40.46
CA ASN A 101 -13.20 -25.54 -41.61
C ASN A 101 -13.22 -24.56 -42.80
N LEU A 102 -13.18 -23.25 -42.53
CA LEU A 102 -13.14 -22.22 -43.56
C LEU A 102 -11.70 -22.05 -44.04
N ASP A 103 -11.46 -22.35 -45.32
CA ASP A 103 -10.15 -22.15 -45.93
C ASP A 103 -9.87 -20.64 -46.06
N PRO A 104 -8.70 -20.13 -45.62
CA PRO A 104 -8.31 -18.73 -45.81
C PRO A 104 -8.31 -18.26 -47.28
N SER A 105 -8.26 -19.20 -48.23
CA SER A 105 -8.43 -18.93 -49.66
C SER A 105 -9.89 -18.68 -50.08
N GLU A 106 -10.87 -19.18 -49.32
CA GLU A 106 -12.30 -18.96 -49.56
C GLU A 106 -12.83 -17.68 -48.90
N ILE A 107 -12.35 -17.37 -47.70
CA ILE A 107 -12.71 -16.14 -46.98
C ILE A 107 -11.53 -15.61 -46.16
N SER A 108 -11.20 -14.33 -46.36
CA SER A 108 -10.18 -13.67 -45.55
C SER A 108 -10.72 -13.35 -44.16
N LEU A 109 -9.83 -13.29 -43.16
CA LEU A 109 -10.20 -12.93 -41.79
C LEU A 109 -10.97 -11.59 -41.69
N PRO A 110 -10.60 -10.50 -42.40
CA PRO A 110 -11.38 -9.27 -42.38
C PRO A 110 -12.78 -9.45 -42.98
N ALA A 111 -12.90 -10.19 -44.08
CA ALA A 111 -14.20 -10.46 -44.71
C ALA A 111 -15.10 -11.32 -43.80
N PHE A 112 -14.52 -12.26 -43.05
CA PHE A 112 -15.22 -13.03 -42.03
C PHE A 112 -15.64 -12.15 -40.84
N ALA A 113 -14.75 -11.28 -40.36
CA ALA A 113 -15.04 -10.34 -39.28
C ALA A 113 -16.20 -9.40 -39.63
N ASP A 114 -16.28 -8.91 -40.86
CA ASP A 114 -17.36 -8.02 -41.33
C ASP A 114 -18.74 -8.70 -41.34
N LYS A 115 -18.80 -10.04 -41.41
CA LYS A 115 -20.04 -10.80 -41.28
C LYS A 115 -20.59 -10.81 -39.85
N ILE A 116 -19.73 -10.58 -38.85
CA ILE A 116 -20.05 -10.74 -37.43
C ILE A 116 -20.13 -9.37 -36.76
N THR A 117 -21.30 -9.03 -36.25
CA THR A 117 -21.52 -7.81 -35.47
C THR A 117 -21.84 -8.17 -34.03
N ILE A 118 -20.94 -7.82 -33.12
CA ILE A 118 -21.13 -8.00 -31.67
C ILE A 118 -21.35 -6.62 -31.05
N THR A 119 -22.48 -6.47 -30.35
CA THR A 119 -22.91 -5.23 -29.69
C THR A 119 -23.49 -5.51 -28.32
N ASN A 120 -23.33 -4.58 -27.39
CA ASN A 120 -24.07 -4.58 -26.13
C ASN A 120 -25.47 -3.98 -26.35
N ILE A 121 -26.49 -4.58 -25.73
CA ILE A 121 -27.82 -4.01 -25.67
C ILE A 121 -27.80 -2.91 -24.58
N LYS A 122 -28.17 -1.68 -24.95
CA LYS A 122 -28.11 -0.51 -24.07
C LYS A 122 -28.79 -0.77 -22.73
N ASP A 123 -28.14 -0.33 -21.66
CA ASP A 123 -28.64 -0.40 -20.28
C ASP A 123 -28.94 -1.84 -19.82
N THR A 124 -28.29 -2.84 -20.43
CA THR A 124 -28.42 -4.24 -20.06
C THR A 124 -27.07 -4.96 -20.04
N GLU A 125 -27.01 -6.05 -19.28
CA GLU A 125 -25.87 -6.97 -19.25
C GLU A 125 -25.90 -8.01 -20.39
N LEU A 126 -26.54 -7.66 -21.51
CA LEU A 126 -26.73 -8.57 -22.64
C LEU A 126 -25.80 -8.20 -23.81
N LEU A 127 -25.20 -9.22 -24.40
CA LEU A 127 -24.45 -9.14 -25.65
C LEU A 127 -25.29 -9.75 -26.76
N GLU A 128 -25.46 -8.99 -27.83
CA GLU A 128 -26.11 -9.44 -29.05
C GLU A 128 -25.05 -9.71 -30.11
N ILE A 129 -25.06 -10.93 -30.65
CA ILE A 129 -24.22 -11.34 -31.77
C ILE A 129 -25.12 -11.52 -32.98
N ARG A 130 -24.86 -10.73 -34.02
CA ARG A 130 -25.54 -10.81 -35.32
C ARG A 130 -24.57 -11.34 -36.37
N VAL A 131 -24.99 -12.34 -37.13
CA VAL A 131 -24.18 -12.90 -38.21
C VAL A 131 -24.94 -12.81 -39.53
N LYS A 132 -24.27 -12.30 -40.56
CA LYS A 132 -24.81 -12.18 -41.91
C LYS A 132 -24.22 -13.23 -42.85
N ASP A 133 -25.07 -14.01 -43.50
CA ASP A 133 -24.65 -14.95 -44.53
C ASP A 133 -25.70 -15.08 -45.65
N ASN A 134 -25.32 -15.67 -46.78
CA ASN A 134 -26.25 -15.93 -47.87
C ASN A 134 -27.11 -17.18 -47.63
N SER A 135 -26.70 -18.07 -46.72
CA SER A 135 -27.50 -19.19 -46.25
C SER A 135 -28.10 -18.90 -44.86
N PRO A 136 -29.42 -19.07 -44.66
CA PRO A 136 -30.05 -18.90 -43.36
C PRO A 136 -29.54 -19.91 -42.33
N GLU A 137 -29.31 -21.16 -42.75
CA GLU A 137 -28.73 -22.23 -41.93
C GLU A 137 -27.31 -21.85 -41.48
N LYS A 138 -26.44 -21.45 -42.41
CA LYS A 138 -25.06 -21.06 -42.08
C LYS A 138 -25.02 -19.83 -41.17
N ALA A 139 -25.89 -18.85 -41.38
CA ALA A 139 -25.97 -17.68 -40.51
C ALA A 139 -26.26 -18.08 -39.06
N ALA A 140 -27.22 -18.97 -38.83
CA ALA A 140 -27.57 -19.46 -37.50
C ALA A 140 -26.45 -20.33 -36.88
N GLN A 141 -25.88 -21.24 -37.65
CA GLN A 141 -24.75 -22.09 -37.21
C GLN A 141 -23.55 -21.25 -36.80
N ILE A 142 -23.12 -20.30 -37.63
CA ILE A 142 -21.98 -19.42 -37.33
C ILE A 142 -22.30 -18.59 -36.07
N ALA A 143 -23.52 -18.04 -35.94
CA ALA A 143 -23.89 -17.27 -34.76
C ALA A 143 -23.80 -18.09 -33.46
N ASN A 144 -24.28 -19.34 -33.46
CA ASN A 144 -24.20 -20.23 -32.30
C ASN A 144 -22.74 -20.62 -31.99
N ILE A 145 -21.96 -20.98 -33.00
CA ILE A 145 -20.53 -21.33 -32.83
C ILE A 145 -19.73 -20.15 -32.29
N VAL A 146 -19.96 -18.93 -32.80
CA VAL A 146 -19.31 -17.71 -32.29
C VAL A 146 -19.67 -17.49 -30.82
N ALA A 147 -20.92 -17.72 -30.42
CA ALA A 147 -21.34 -17.63 -29.03
C ALA A 147 -20.64 -18.66 -28.13
N GLU A 148 -20.63 -19.93 -28.53
CA GLU A 148 -19.99 -21.02 -27.78
C GLU A 148 -18.48 -20.82 -27.63
N GLU A 149 -17.79 -20.49 -28.72
CA GLU A 149 -16.35 -20.23 -28.69
C GLU A 149 -15.98 -18.99 -27.87
N LEU A 150 -16.83 -17.97 -27.87
CA LEU A 150 -16.62 -16.78 -27.04
C LEU A 150 -16.76 -17.11 -25.55
N ILE A 151 -17.77 -17.89 -25.17
CA ILE A 151 -17.96 -18.37 -23.80
C ILE A 151 -16.72 -19.15 -23.36
N GLN A 152 -16.28 -20.10 -24.18
CA GLN A 152 -15.12 -20.95 -23.87
C GLN A 152 -13.83 -20.13 -23.77
N PHE A 153 -13.58 -19.21 -24.70
CA PHE A 153 -12.40 -18.37 -24.69
C PHE A 153 -12.33 -17.49 -23.43
N ILE A 154 -13.46 -16.88 -23.05
CA ILE A 154 -13.52 -16.04 -21.83
C ILE A 154 -13.38 -16.90 -20.58
N ALA A 155 -13.99 -18.08 -20.52
CA ALA A 155 -13.86 -19.01 -19.41
C ALA A 155 -12.39 -19.43 -19.22
N ASP A 156 -11.70 -19.83 -20.30
CA ASP A 156 -10.30 -20.22 -20.25
C ASP A 156 -9.38 -19.06 -19.82
N LYS A 157 -9.64 -17.84 -20.33
CA LYS A 157 -8.88 -16.64 -19.93
C LYS A 157 -9.13 -16.24 -18.49
N ASN A 158 -10.37 -16.28 -18.01
CA ASN A 158 -10.70 -15.98 -16.63
C ASN A 158 -10.09 -17.02 -15.68
N LYS A 159 -10.20 -18.32 -16.01
CA LYS A 159 -9.58 -19.41 -15.25
C LYS A 159 -8.07 -19.20 -15.10
N SER A 160 -7.37 -18.93 -16.22
CA SER A 160 -5.92 -18.67 -16.17
C SER A 160 -5.59 -17.44 -15.31
N LYS A 161 -6.37 -16.36 -15.41
CA LYS A 161 -6.19 -15.17 -14.56
C LYS A 161 -6.42 -15.49 -13.08
N THR A 162 -7.47 -16.22 -12.73
CA THR A 162 -7.75 -16.61 -11.35
C THR A 162 -6.65 -17.52 -10.80
N GLN A 163 -6.17 -18.49 -11.58
CA GLN A 163 -5.05 -19.35 -11.17
C GLN A 163 -3.78 -18.53 -10.92
N ASN A 164 -3.46 -17.57 -11.78
CA ASN A 164 -2.31 -16.69 -11.59
C ASN A 164 -2.48 -15.78 -10.36
N ALA A 165 -3.70 -15.27 -10.13
CA ALA A 165 -4.03 -14.46 -8.96
C ALA A 165 -3.89 -15.27 -7.66
N LEU A 166 -4.42 -16.50 -7.64
CA LEU A 166 -4.30 -17.42 -6.51
C LEU A 166 -2.84 -17.79 -6.24
N ALA A 167 -2.06 -18.10 -7.28
CA ALA A 167 -0.63 -18.39 -7.13
C ALA A 167 0.17 -17.20 -6.61
N PHE A 168 -0.19 -15.97 -7.01
CA PHE A 168 0.40 -14.76 -6.46
C PHE A 168 0.05 -14.59 -4.98
N LEU A 169 -1.22 -14.75 -4.61
CA LEU A 169 -1.68 -14.64 -3.21
C LEU A 169 -1.05 -15.72 -2.33
N GLU A 170 -1.01 -16.98 -2.79
CA GLU A 170 -0.34 -18.10 -2.11
C GLU A 170 1.12 -17.77 -1.83
N LYS A 171 1.85 -17.32 -2.86
CA LYS A 171 3.24 -16.91 -2.71
C LYS A 171 3.41 -15.77 -1.69
N GLN A 172 2.51 -14.78 -1.67
CA GLN A 172 2.56 -13.70 -0.68
C GLN A 172 2.26 -14.20 0.74
N VAL A 173 1.34 -15.15 0.90
CA VAL A 173 1.08 -15.81 2.20
C VAL A 173 2.34 -16.50 2.71
N ASP A 174 2.99 -17.31 1.88
CA ASP A 174 4.22 -18.02 2.22
C ASP A 174 5.37 -17.05 2.57
N GLU A 175 5.54 -15.99 1.77
CA GLU A 175 6.56 -14.97 2.01
C GLU A 175 6.35 -14.22 3.34
N GLU A 176 5.12 -13.81 3.64
CA GLU A 176 4.81 -13.13 4.90
C GLU A 176 4.88 -14.10 6.09
N GLU A 177 4.53 -15.37 5.93
CA GLU A 177 4.71 -16.40 6.96
C GLU A 177 6.19 -16.58 7.31
N HIS A 178 7.06 -16.72 6.31
CA HIS A 178 8.50 -16.82 6.51
C HIS A 178 9.09 -15.57 7.17
N LYS A 179 8.65 -14.37 6.76
CA LYS A 179 9.06 -13.11 7.41
C LYS A 179 8.61 -13.07 8.86
N LEU A 180 7.38 -13.48 9.16
CA LEU A 180 6.84 -13.50 10.52
C LEU A 180 7.66 -14.45 11.40
N ALA A 181 7.94 -15.65 10.91
CA ALA A 181 8.79 -16.62 11.61
C ALA A 181 10.20 -16.06 11.87
N SER A 182 10.81 -15.41 10.87
CA SER A 182 12.12 -14.75 11.02
C SER A 182 12.09 -13.65 12.08
N SER A 183 11.09 -12.75 12.04
CA SER A 183 10.98 -11.65 13.01
C SER A 183 10.72 -12.15 14.44
N VAL A 184 9.94 -13.22 14.61
CA VAL A 184 9.74 -13.86 15.91
C VAL A 184 11.03 -14.51 16.42
N GLU A 185 11.80 -15.17 15.56
CA GLU A 185 13.09 -15.74 15.95
C GLU A 185 14.12 -14.65 16.30
N GLU A 186 14.14 -13.53 15.57
CA GLU A 186 14.97 -12.37 15.92
C GLU A 186 14.62 -11.80 17.31
N MET A 187 13.33 -11.66 17.62
CA MET A 187 12.89 -11.23 18.96
C MET A 187 13.32 -12.23 20.04
N LYS A 188 13.16 -13.53 19.79
CA LYS A 188 13.60 -14.58 20.72
C LYS A 188 15.11 -14.52 20.96
N GLN A 189 15.91 -14.37 19.91
CA GLN A 189 17.37 -14.21 20.04
C GLN A 189 17.73 -12.94 20.81
N PHE A 190 17.03 -11.84 20.57
CA PHE A 190 17.21 -10.59 21.31
C PHE A 190 16.92 -10.77 22.81
N LEU A 191 15.87 -11.50 23.17
CA LEU A 191 15.50 -11.80 24.56
C LEU A 191 16.45 -12.79 25.26
N GLN A 192 17.21 -13.59 24.50
CA GLN A 192 18.20 -14.54 25.03
C GLN A 192 19.57 -13.89 25.30
N GLN A 193 19.81 -12.68 24.80
CA GLN A 193 21.06 -11.97 25.06
C GLN A 193 21.11 -11.48 26.52
N SER A 194 22.32 -11.41 27.07
CA SER A 194 22.57 -10.71 28.33
C SER A 194 22.25 -9.21 28.18
N ASP A 195 22.01 -8.54 29.31
CA ASP A 195 21.56 -7.13 29.36
C ASP A 195 20.12 -6.98 28.83
N THR A 196 19.21 -7.87 29.25
CA THR A 196 17.79 -7.72 28.93
C THR A 196 17.23 -6.41 29.52
N VAL A 197 16.12 -5.91 28.98
CA VAL A 197 15.45 -4.69 29.50
C VAL A 197 15.15 -4.83 31.00
N ALA A 198 14.68 -6.01 31.43
CA ALA A 198 14.37 -6.28 32.83
C ALA A 198 15.63 -6.32 33.72
N GLU A 199 16.70 -6.96 33.26
CA GLU A 199 17.98 -6.99 33.98
C GLU A 199 18.60 -5.60 34.11
N LEU A 200 18.64 -4.82 33.03
CA LEU A 200 19.16 -3.45 33.03
C LEU A 200 18.33 -2.52 33.92
N GLN A 201 17.01 -2.69 33.96
CA GLN A 201 16.14 -1.95 34.88
C GLN A 201 16.45 -2.29 36.35
N ALA A 202 16.60 -3.58 36.67
CA ALA A 202 16.95 -4.02 38.01
C ALA A 202 18.36 -3.53 38.43
N GLU A 203 19.34 -3.59 37.52
CA GLU A 203 20.68 -3.07 37.74
C GLU A 203 20.67 -1.55 37.94
N LEU A 204 19.91 -0.82 37.12
CA LEU A 204 19.74 0.63 37.25
C LEU A 204 19.17 1.00 38.62
N GLN A 205 18.11 0.31 39.04
CA GLN A 205 17.48 0.55 40.35
C GLN A 205 18.48 0.31 41.49
N THR A 206 19.20 -0.81 41.44
CA THR A 206 20.22 -1.15 42.44
C THR A 206 21.31 -0.08 42.54
N ASN A 207 21.76 0.45 41.40
CA ASN A 207 22.77 1.51 41.39
C ASN A 207 22.22 2.86 41.88
N LEU A 208 20.95 3.18 41.60
CA LEU A 208 20.28 4.37 42.12
C LEU A 208 20.16 4.31 43.66
N ASP A 209 19.82 3.14 44.20
CA ASP A 209 19.72 2.92 45.64
C ASP A 209 21.09 3.03 46.33
N LEU A 210 22.14 2.47 45.71
CA LEU A 210 23.51 2.58 46.21
C LEU A 210 24.02 4.03 46.15
N LEU A 211 23.73 4.77 45.07
CA LEU A 211 24.04 6.20 44.94
C LEU A 211 23.36 7.00 46.06
N SER A 212 22.08 6.74 46.32
CA SER A 212 21.35 7.39 47.41
C SER A 212 22.00 7.12 48.78
N THR A 213 22.40 5.87 49.01
CA THR A 213 23.09 5.46 50.25
C THR A 213 24.43 6.18 50.41
N PHE A 214 25.24 6.27 49.35
CA PHE A 214 26.51 6.99 49.38
C PHE A 214 26.33 8.49 49.57
N GLN A 215 25.33 9.09 48.93
CA GLN A 215 25.00 10.50 49.15
C GLN A 215 24.60 10.77 50.60
N ALA A 216 23.79 9.89 51.21
CA ALA A 216 23.43 10.02 52.63
C ALA A 216 24.66 9.88 53.56
N ARG A 217 25.56 8.92 53.30
CA ARG A 217 26.80 8.75 54.07
C ARG A 217 27.71 9.98 53.94
N LYS A 218 27.81 10.58 52.75
CA LYS A 218 28.58 11.81 52.52
C LYS A 218 28.04 12.96 53.36
N VAL A 219 26.72 13.15 53.38
CA VAL A 219 26.08 14.20 54.21
C VAL A 219 26.37 13.98 55.70
N ASN A 220 26.33 12.73 56.17
CA ASN A 220 26.68 12.42 57.56
C ASN A 220 28.16 12.70 57.87
N LEU A 221 29.08 12.41 56.94
CA LEU A 221 30.49 12.76 57.07
C LEU A 221 30.69 14.28 57.12
N ASP A 222 30.00 15.05 56.28
CA ASP A 222 30.06 16.52 56.31
C ASP A 222 29.66 17.07 57.68
N VAL A 223 28.63 16.50 58.32
CA VAL A 223 28.23 16.86 59.69
C VAL A 223 29.34 16.51 60.70
N ASN A 224 29.94 15.32 60.60
CA ASN A 224 31.00 14.87 61.51
C ASN A 224 32.29 15.69 61.37
N ILE A 225 32.67 16.03 60.13
CA ILE A 225 33.80 16.91 59.80
C ILE A 225 33.60 18.27 60.47
N ASN A 226 32.43 18.89 60.30
CA ASN A 226 32.14 20.19 60.91
C ASN A 226 32.15 20.13 62.45
N LYS A 227 31.63 19.04 63.04
CA LYS A 227 31.68 18.82 64.49
C LYS A 227 33.11 18.68 65.00
N SER A 228 33.95 17.93 64.30
CA SER A 228 35.35 17.71 64.65
C SER A 228 36.16 19.00 64.52
N LEU A 229 35.94 19.77 63.44
CA LEU A 229 36.55 21.09 63.24
C LEU A 229 36.22 22.05 64.39
N ALA A 230 34.93 22.16 64.76
CA ALA A 230 34.53 23.00 65.88
C ALA A 230 35.19 22.58 67.20
N LYS A 231 35.35 21.27 67.45
CA LYS A 231 36.09 20.80 68.64
C LYS A 231 37.57 21.18 68.59
N ILE A 232 38.23 20.99 67.45
CA ILE A 232 39.65 21.38 67.24
C ILE A 232 39.80 22.87 67.56
N GLU A 233 38.95 23.73 67.00
CA GLU A 233 38.95 25.16 67.28
C GLU A 233 38.79 25.47 68.78
N THR A 234 37.88 24.77 69.48
CA THR A 234 37.71 24.96 70.93
C THR A 234 38.93 24.50 71.74
N MET A 235 39.56 23.39 71.35
CA MET A 235 40.74 22.85 72.03
C MET A 235 41.97 23.73 71.78
N ASP A 236 42.17 24.22 70.57
CA ASP A 236 43.23 25.21 70.24
C ASP A 236 43.04 26.50 71.06
N ALA A 237 41.80 26.99 71.19
CA ALA A 237 41.49 28.16 72.00
C ALA A 237 41.73 27.93 73.51
N GLN A 238 41.53 26.71 74.02
CA GLN A 238 41.86 26.33 75.40
C GLN A 238 43.38 26.21 75.60
N LEU A 239 44.09 25.56 74.67
CA LEU A 239 45.55 25.41 74.70
C LEU A 239 46.25 26.77 74.77
N SER A 240 45.74 27.76 74.03
CA SER A 240 46.26 29.13 74.03
C SER A 240 46.15 29.84 75.40
N LYS A 241 45.30 29.34 76.31
CA LYS A 241 45.07 29.91 77.65
C LYS A 241 45.79 29.13 78.77
N VAL A 242 46.28 27.93 78.49
CA VAL A 242 46.92 27.06 79.48
C VAL A 242 48.44 27.16 79.32
N PRO A 243 49.20 27.53 80.37
CA PRO A 243 50.65 27.64 80.27
C PRO A 243 51.29 26.25 80.08
N GLU A 244 52.32 26.18 79.23
CA GLU A 244 53.05 24.96 78.88
C GLU A 244 53.81 24.37 80.07
N LYS A 245 54.33 25.24 80.95
CA LYS A 245 55.05 24.86 82.16
C LYS A 245 54.35 25.46 83.38
N ILE A 246 54.41 24.74 84.49
CA ILE A 246 54.00 25.21 85.81
C ILE A 246 55.22 25.21 86.73
N GLU A 247 55.34 26.24 87.56
CA GLU A 247 56.36 26.29 88.61
C GLU A 247 55.83 25.57 89.85
N LEU A 248 56.53 24.50 90.24
CA LEU A 248 56.24 23.77 91.47
C LEU A 248 57.27 24.14 92.53
N LYS A 249 56.78 24.55 93.70
CA LYS A 249 57.62 24.82 94.88
C LYS A 249 58.09 23.48 95.45
N LYS A 250 59.36 23.14 95.24
CA LYS A 250 60.02 21.97 95.83
C LYS A 250 60.69 22.35 97.14
N SER A 251 60.55 21.47 98.14
CA SER A 251 61.26 21.60 99.40
C SER A 251 62.66 20.99 99.27
N LEU A 252 63.70 21.65 99.81
CA LEU A 252 65.10 21.21 99.81
C LEU A 252 65.31 19.75 100.30
N PHE A 253 64.35 19.22 101.06
CA PHE A 253 64.41 17.89 101.68
C PHE A 253 63.91 16.76 100.77
N GLU A 254 63.34 17.05 99.60
CA GLU A 254 62.78 16.06 98.68
C GLU A 254 63.74 15.67 97.52
N GLU A 255 64.85 16.38 97.36
CA GLU A 255 65.88 16.11 96.35
C GLU A 255 67.01 15.20 96.90
N PRO A 256 67.26 14.00 96.33
CA PRO A 256 68.28 13.08 96.82
C PRO A 256 69.69 13.66 96.66
N GLY A 257 70.26 14.21 97.73
CA GLY A 257 71.66 14.66 97.80
C GLY A 257 71.88 16.13 98.20
N LEU A 258 70.84 16.97 98.22
CA LEU A 258 70.99 18.41 98.54
C LEU A 258 70.82 18.76 100.03
N ALA A 259 70.18 17.89 100.82
CA ALA A 259 69.97 18.09 102.26
C ALA A 259 71.26 18.13 103.11
N GLN A 260 72.38 17.65 102.57
CA GLN A 260 73.65 17.50 103.32
C GLN A 260 74.60 18.71 103.17
N LEU A 261 74.31 19.63 102.25
CA LEU A 261 75.19 20.76 101.89
C LEU A 261 74.80 22.11 102.53
N TYR A 262 73.59 22.23 103.08
CA TYR A 262 73.10 23.45 103.73
C TYR A 262 72.57 23.13 105.14
N GLY A 263 73.28 23.63 106.17
CA GLY A 263 72.84 23.52 107.57
C GLY A 263 71.55 24.31 107.85
N GLU A 264 70.84 23.89 108.90
CA GLU A 264 69.45 24.16 109.34
C GLU A 264 68.87 25.60 109.34
N THR A 265 69.42 26.60 108.64
CA THR A 265 68.99 28.01 108.85
C THR A 265 68.71 28.86 107.61
N LYS A 266 68.42 28.28 106.43
CA LYS A 266 67.81 29.03 105.31
C LYS A 266 66.78 28.19 104.55
N GLU A 267 65.50 28.58 104.62
CA GLU A 267 64.49 28.15 103.65
C GLU A 267 64.88 28.71 102.27
N VAL A 268 65.56 27.91 101.45
CA VAL A 268 65.70 28.20 100.02
C VAL A 268 64.52 27.57 99.33
N GLU A 269 63.64 28.42 98.78
CA GLU A 269 62.54 27.96 97.96
C GLU A 269 63.08 27.56 96.58
N LEU A 270 63.09 26.26 96.30
CA LEU A 270 63.41 25.74 94.98
C LEU A 270 62.14 25.74 94.15
N TYR A 271 62.18 26.41 93.00
CA TYR A 271 61.12 26.34 92.01
C TYR A 271 61.60 25.43 90.88
N SER A 272 60.83 24.37 90.60
CA SER A 272 61.07 23.48 89.48
C SER A 272 60.05 23.79 88.40
N GLU A 273 60.53 24.09 87.19
CA GLU A 273 59.67 24.12 86.02
C GLU A 273 59.34 22.69 85.60
N GLU A 274 58.08 22.29 85.74
CA GLU A 274 57.59 21.02 85.21
C GLU A 274 56.57 21.27 84.11
N ILE A 275 56.50 20.36 83.14
CA ILE A 275 55.53 20.48 82.04
C ILE A 275 54.13 20.29 82.63
N ASN A 276 53.23 21.21 82.31
CA ASN A 276 51.86 21.16 82.80
C ASN A 276 51.14 19.90 82.27
N PRO A 277 50.71 18.95 83.14
CA PRO A 277 50.02 17.75 82.71
C PRO A 277 48.71 18.03 81.96
N VAL A 278 48.03 19.13 82.31
CA VAL A 278 46.79 19.57 81.64
C VAL A 278 47.09 20.01 80.20
N TYR A 279 48.22 20.69 79.97
CA TYR A 279 48.66 21.08 78.64
C TYR A 279 48.97 19.86 77.77
N ILE A 280 49.72 18.88 78.29
CA ILE A 280 50.02 17.63 77.56
C ILE A 280 48.74 16.89 77.20
N ASN A 281 47.80 16.74 78.13
CA ASN A 281 46.54 16.04 77.88
C ASN A 281 45.68 16.74 76.83
N LEU A 282 45.57 18.07 76.90
CA LEU A 282 44.87 18.87 75.89
C LEU A 282 45.55 18.75 74.52
N ARG A 283 46.88 18.79 74.47
CA ARG A 283 47.65 18.69 73.23
C ARG A 283 47.48 17.31 72.59
N ASN A 284 47.57 16.24 73.38
CA ASN A 284 47.34 14.88 72.89
C ASN A 284 45.88 14.70 72.41
N GLY A 285 44.91 15.26 73.12
CA GLY A 285 43.51 15.27 72.71
C GLY A 285 43.28 16.00 71.38
N LEU A 286 43.91 17.17 71.21
CA LEU A 286 43.89 17.94 69.97
C LEU A 286 44.47 17.15 68.79
N GLU A 287 45.66 16.56 68.96
CA GLU A 287 46.28 15.76 67.90
C GLU A 287 45.44 14.53 67.53
N THR A 288 44.76 13.93 68.51
CA THR A 288 43.81 12.81 68.28
C THR A 288 42.58 13.27 67.48
N GLU A 289 42.00 14.43 67.81
CA GLU A 289 40.85 14.96 67.08
C GLU A 289 41.24 15.43 65.67
N LYS A 290 42.43 16.03 65.50
CA LYS A 290 43.00 16.36 64.16
C LYS A 290 43.19 15.12 63.29
N ALA A 291 43.68 14.02 63.86
CA ALA A 291 43.76 12.75 63.15
C ALA A 291 42.38 12.23 62.73
N THR A 292 41.38 12.31 63.64
CA THR A 292 39.98 11.93 63.34
C THR A 292 39.37 12.79 62.23
N TYR A 293 39.62 14.10 62.25
CA TYR A 293 39.20 15.02 61.19
C TYR A 293 39.83 14.64 59.83
N ALA A 294 41.12 14.35 59.81
CA ALA A 294 41.82 13.92 58.59
C ALA A 294 41.29 12.58 58.05
N GLU A 295 40.92 11.65 58.93
CA GLU A 295 40.26 10.39 58.57
C GLU A 295 38.91 10.65 57.87
N PHE A 296 38.04 11.49 58.46
CA PHE A 296 36.75 11.82 57.84
C PHE A 296 36.89 12.50 56.48
N ILE A 297 37.87 13.39 56.31
CA ILE A 297 38.15 14.02 55.02
C ILE A 297 38.58 12.98 53.99
N THR A 298 39.44 12.04 54.38
CA THR A 298 39.92 10.96 53.50
C THR A 298 38.77 10.05 53.08
N GLU A 299 37.91 9.66 54.03
CA GLU A 299 36.72 8.86 53.76
C GLU A 299 35.75 9.59 52.81
N LYS A 300 35.51 10.89 53.06
CA LYS A 300 34.67 11.73 52.19
C LYS A 300 35.21 11.77 50.76
N ASN A 301 36.51 11.98 50.57
CA ASN A 301 37.13 12.04 49.23
C ASN A 301 37.02 10.68 48.50
N SER A 302 37.19 9.56 49.22
CA SER A 302 36.97 8.22 48.66
C SER A 302 35.51 8.06 48.21
N LEU A 303 34.57 8.45 49.06
CA LEU A 303 33.14 8.36 48.79
C LEU A 303 32.71 9.25 47.62
N GLU A 304 33.28 10.45 47.47
CA GLU A 304 33.05 11.32 46.30
C GLU A 304 33.52 10.66 45.00
N THR A 305 34.65 9.94 45.04
CA THR A 305 35.15 9.18 43.89
C THR A 305 34.21 8.02 43.53
N GLU A 306 33.71 7.30 44.53
CA GLU A 306 32.71 6.24 44.34
C GLU A 306 31.38 6.76 43.78
N ILE A 307 30.90 7.90 44.29
CA ILE A 307 29.70 8.61 43.80
C ILE A 307 29.88 9.01 42.33
N ALA A 308 31.05 9.53 41.95
CA ALA A 308 31.33 9.87 40.55
C ALA A 308 31.34 8.63 39.65
N ALA A 309 31.94 7.53 40.12
CA ALA A 309 32.01 6.27 39.38
C ALA A 309 30.61 5.66 39.17
N ILE A 310 29.78 5.60 40.23
CA ILE A 310 28.43 5.04 40.12
C ILE A 310 27.52 5.92 39.28
N SER A 311 27.64 7.25 39.37
CA SER A 311 26.88 8.17 38.51
C SER A 311 27.21 7.96 37.03
N LYS A 312 28.48 7.70 36.71
CA LYS A 312 28.91 7.35 35.34
C LYS A 312 28.32 6.00 34.91
N ARG A 313 28.31 4.99 35.79
CA ARG A 313 27.71 3.67 35.52
C ARG A 313 26.20 3.78 35.27
N ILE A 314 25.46 4.50 36.12
CA ILE A 314 24.03 4.79 35.95
C ILE A 314 23.76 5.39 34.57
N LYS A 315 24.52 6.41 34.18
CA LYS A 315 24.36 7.04 32.86
C LYS A 315 24.61 6.05 31.72
N SER A 316 25.61 5.17 31.84
CA SER A 316 25.87 4.13 30.84
C SER A 316 24.75 3.08 30.75
N ILE A 317 24.18 2.69 31.89
CA ILE A 317 23.05 1.75 31.96
C ILE A 317 21.80 2.39 31.33
N GLN A 318 21.52 3.66 31.62
CA GLN A 318 20.38 4.38 31.03
C GLN A 318 20.45 4.44 29.51
N VAL A 319 21.63 4.71 28.94
CA VAL A 319 21.83 4.71 27.48
C VAL A 319 21.59 3.31 26.91
N LYS A 320 22.23 2.27 27.47
CA LYS A 320 22.02 0.88 27.06
C LYS A 320 20.54 0.46 27.15
N LEU A 321 19.88 0.85 28.23
CA LEU A 321 18.47 0.53 28.48
C LEU A 321 17.58 1.17 27.42
N ALA A 322 17.79 2.44 27.10
CA ALA A 322 17.04 3.15 26.06
C ALA A 322 17.24 2.51 24.67
N ASP A 323 18.48 2.15 24.32
CA ASP A 323 18.79 1.47 23.06
C ASP A 323 18.10 0.10 22.99
N ARG A 324 18.15 -0.68 24.07
CA ARG A 324 17.50 -1.99 24.16
C ARG A 324 15.98 -1.88 24.10
N GLN A 325 15.37 -0.93 24.80
CA GLN A 325 13.92 -0.67 24.75
C GLN A 325 13.48 -0.30 23.33
N THR A 326 14.20 0.60 22.67
CA THR A 326 13.92 1.01 21.29
C THR A 326 14.01 -0.18 20.33
N ARG A 327 15.07 -0.99 20.45
CA ARG A 327 15.23 -2.18 19.59
C ARG A 327 14.12 -3.21 19.81
N MET A 328 13.70 -3.41 21.06
CA MET A 328 12.60 -4.30 21.40
C MET A 328 11.28 -3.81 20.79
N GLU A 329 10.99 -2.51 20.88
CA GLU A 329 9.79 -1.91 20.28
C GLU A 329 9.78 -2.03 18.74
N GLN A 330 10.93 -1.83 18.10
CA GLN A 330 11.07 -2.03 16.65
C GLN A 330 10.79 -3.48 16.24
N LEU A 331 11.37 -4.45 16.94
CA LEU A 331 11.14 -5.87 16.68
C LEU A 331 9.68 -6.25 16.90
N GLN A 332 9.04 -5.73 17.95
CA GLN A 332 7.63 -5.95 18.23
C GLN A 332 6.74 -5.36 17.13
N THR A 333 7.01 -4.12 16.72
CA THR A 333 6.28 -3.45 15.62
C THR A 333 6.42 -4.23 14.31
N GLN A 334 7.61 -4.76 14.03
CA GLN A 334 7.86 -5.58 12.85
C GLN A 334 7.05 -6.88 12.88
N ILE A 335 7.04 -7.59 14.01
CA ILE A 335 6.22 -8.79 14.22
C ILE A 335 4.74 -8.47 14.00
N ASP A 336 4.23 -7.39 14.58
CA ASP A 336 2.82 -7.03 14.51
C ASP A 336 2.41 -6.64 13.08
N THR A 337 3.27 -5.90 12.38
CA THR A 337 3.06 -5.52 10.98
C THR A 337 3.03 -6.73 10.06
N THR A 338 4.03 -7.62 10.15
CA THR A 338 4.09 -8.82 9.31
C THR A 338 2.96 -9.79 9.64
N ARG A 339 2.55 -9.89 10.91
CA ARG A 339 1.37 -10.67 11.30
C ARG A 339 0.09 -10.15 10.66
N GLU A 340 -0.11 -8.84 10.64
CA GLU A 340 -1.29 -8.24 10.01
C GLU A 340 -1.27 -8.43 8.49
N ASN A 341 -0.12 -8.23 7.84
CA ASN A 341 0.03 -8.51 6.41
C ASN A 341 -0.29 -9.97 6.07
N TYR A 342 0.29 -10.92 6.80
CA TYR A 342 0.02 -12.35 6.64
C TYR A 342 -1.47 -12.64 6.74
N LYS A 343 -2.14 -12.09 7.76
CA LYS A 343 -3.58 -12.26 7.96
C LYS A 343 -4.39 -11.71 6.79
N VAL A 344 -4.06 -10.52 6.29
CA VAL A 344 -4.75 -9.91 5.13
C VAL A 344 -4.59 -10.78 3.89
N PHE A 345 -3.37 -11.18 3.54
CA PHE A 345 -3.13 -12.04 2.37
C PHE A 345 -3.77 -13.41 2.52
N ASN A 346 -3.68 -14.04 3.70
CA ASN A 346 -4.25 -15.35 3.95
C ASN A 346 -5.78 -15.33 3.91
N ASN A 347 -6.40 -14.31 4.49
CA ASN A 347 -7.85 -14.12 4.38
C ASN A 347 -8.28 -13.95 2.93
N LYS A 348 -7.55 -13.13 2.15
CA LYS A 348 -7.86 -12.91 0.74
C LYS A 348 -7.63 -14.17 -0.10
N TYR A 349 -6.55 -14.90 0.14
CA TYR A 349 -6.27 -16.18 -0.50
C TYR A 349 -7.40 -17.17 -0.24
N THR A 350 -7.81 -17.32 1.02
CA THR A 350 -8.90 -18.22 1.44
C THR A 350 -10.23 -17.80 0.81
N GLU A 351 -10.58 -16.50 0.86
CA GLU A 351 -11.79 -15.96 0.21
C GLU A 351 -11.79 -16.24 -1.29
N SER A 352 -10.65 -16.04 -1.96
CA SER A 352 -10.50 -16.25 -3.40
C SER A 352 -10.58 -17.74 -3.77
N GLN A 353 -9.99 -18.61 -2.96
CA GLN A 353 -10.05 -20.06 -3.14
C GLN A 353 -11.48 -20.57 -2.99
N VAL A 354 -12.21 -20.08 -1.99
CA VAL A 354 -13.63 -20.39 -1.78
C VAL A 354 -14.48 -19.88 -2.96
N SER A 355 -14.25 -18.65 -3.42
CA SER A 355 -14.95 -18.07 -4.58
C SER A 355 -14.75 -18.91 -5.85
N GLU A 356 -13.52 -19.34 -6.12
CA GLU A 356 -13.19 -20.23 -7.24
C GLU A 356 -13.87 -21.59 -7.07
N ALA A 357 -13.84 -22.19 -5.87
CA ALA A 357 -14.48 -23.47 -5.59
C ALA A 357 -16.01 -23.43 -5.73
N MET A 358 -16.64 -22.29 -5.41
CA MET A 358 -18.07 -22.05 -5.62
C MET A 358 -18.44 -21.90 -7.10
N LYS A 359 -17.46 -21.89 -8.04
CA LYS A 359 -17.71 -21.75 -9.48
C LYS A 359 -18.53 -20.50 -9.83
N ILE A 360 -18.47 -19.50 -8.96
CA ILE A 360 -19.09 -18.18 -9.12
C ILE A 360 -18.65 -17.54 -10.46
N ASN A 361 -17.48 -17.94 -10.99
CA ASN A 361 -16.91 -17.52 -12.28
C ASN A 361 -17.18 -18.45 -13.49
N GLU A 362 -17.81 -19.62 -13.35
CA GLU A 362 -17.78 -20.65 -14.40
C GLU A 362 -18.59 -20.35 -15.66
N ALA A 363 -19.43 -19.32 -15.65
CA ALA A 363 -20.02 -18.82 -16.88
C ALA A 363 -20.15 -17.30 -16.80
N ALA A 364 -19.01 -16.61 -16.95
CA ALA A 364 -18.98 -15.17 -17.15
C ALA A 364 -19.93 -14.72 -18.28
N LEU A 365 -20.21 -15.61 -19.24
CA LEU A 365 -21.26 -15.49 -20.23
C LEU A 365 -22.13 -16.76 -20.26
N MET A 366 -23.45 -16.58 -20.38
CA MET A 366 -24.41 -17.66 -20.60
C MET A 366 -25.27 -17.38 -21.83
N ILE A 367 -25.62 -18.41 -22.59
CA ILE A 367 -26.55 -18.28 -23.72
C ILE A 367 -27.97 -18.10 -23.18
N VAL A 368 -28.57 -16.94 -23.45
CA VAL A 368 -29.97 -16.65 -23.09
C VAL A 368 -30.91 -17.03 -24.21
N SER A 369 -30.50 -16.75 -25.45
CA SER A 369 -31.28 -17.07 -26.65
C SER A 369 -30.35 -17.56 -27.75
N PRO A 370 -30.44 -18.83 -28.19
CA PRO A 370 -29.66 -19.32 -29.32
C PRO A 370 -30.13 -18.69 -30.63
N ALA A 371 -29.25 -18.69 -31.63
CA ALA A 371 -29.58 -18.28 -32.98
C ALA A 371 -30.44 -19.31 -33.68
N HIS A 372 -31.53 -18.84 -34.28
CA HIS A 372 -32.45 -19.60 -35.10
C HIS A 372 -32.31 -19.19 -36.56
N GLU A 373 -32.70 -20.09 -37.47
CA GLU A 373 -32.67 -19.82 -38.90
C GLU A 373 -33.62 -18.67 -39.27
N PRO A 374 -33.11 -17.58 -39.87
CA PRO A 374 -33.94 -16.46 -40.28
C PRO A 374 -34.80 -16.84 -41.49
N THR A 375 -36.10 -16.54 -41.40
CA THR A 375 -37.08 -16.87 -42.46
C THR A 375 -37.16 -15.81 -43.56
N VAL A 376 -36.61 -14.61 -43.33
CA VAL A 376 -36.65 -13.48 -44.26
C VAL A 376 -35.27 -12.86 -44.48
N PRO A 377 -34.88 -12.52 -45.73
CA PRO A 377 -33.62 -11.86 -46.01
C PRO A 377 -33.66 -10.37 -45.64
N ILE A 378 -32.56 -9.85 -45.10
CA ILE A 378 -32.40 -8.44 -44.74
C ILE A 378 -31.91 -7.57 -45.91
N ALA A 379 -31.32 -8.19 -46.93
CA ALA A 379 -30.85 -7.54 -48.15
C ALA A 379 -31.01 -8.47 -49.38
N PRO A 380 -31.20 -7.90 -50.60
CA PRO A 380 -31.45 -6.48 -50.86
C PRO A 380 -32.84 -6.04 -50.40
N LYS A 381 -32.97 -4.80 -49.92
CA LYS A 381 -34.27 -4.23 -49.51
C LYS A 381 -35.11 -3.92 -50.76
N LYS A 382 -35.76 -4.94 -51.31
CA LYS A 382 -36.44 -4.90 -52.62
C LYS A 382 -37.41 -3.72 -52.77
N SER A 383 -38.20 -3.44 -51.74
CA SER A 383 -39.15 -2.30 -51.72
C SER A 383 -38.44 -0.95 -51.75
N LEU A 384 -37.39 -0.79 -50.94
CA LEU A 384 -36.61 0.44 -50.87
C LEU A 384 -35.85 0.70 -52.18
N ASN A 385 -35.19 -0.33 -52.72
CA ASN A 385 -34.44 -0.23 -53.98
C ASN A 385 -35.36 0.14 -55.15
N LEU A 386 -36.58 -0.37 -55.17
CA LEU A 386 -37.58 -0.03 -56.19
C LEU A 386 -38.06 1.42 -56.05
N ALA A 387 -38.33 1.89 -54.82
CA ALA A 387 -38.71 3.27 -54.56
C ALA A 387 -37.61 4.26 -54.96
N VAL A 388 -36.35 3.99 -54.59
CA VAL A 388 -35.19 4.81 -54.97
C VAL A 388 -35.02 4.83 -56.49
N ALA A 389 -35.11 3.67 -57.15
CA ALA A 389 -35.02 3.60 -58.61
C ALA A 389 -36.15 4.38 -59.31
N THR A 390 -37.37 4.36 -58.75
CA THR A 390 -38.50 5.14 -59.26
C THR A 390 -38.24 6.64 -59.16
N CYS A 391 -37.76 7.12 -58.00
CA CYS A 391 -37.41 8.53 -57.82
C CYS A 391 -36.26 8.97 -58.73
N LEU A 392 -35.17 8.18 -58.79
CA LEU A 392 -34.04 8.47 -59.68
C LEU A 392 -34.44 8.48 -61.15
N GLY A 393 -35.28 7.53 -61.56
CA GLY A 393 -35.83 7.48 -62.90
C GLY A 393 -36.71 8.69 -63.22
N LEU A 394 -37.51 9.18 -62.26
CA LEU A 394 -38.35 10.38 -62.43
C LEU A 394 -37.47 11.62 -62.57
N MET A 395 -36.49 11.78 -61.69
CA MET A 395 -35.56 12.91 -61.72
C MET A 395 -34.76 12.96 -63.02
N LEU A 396 -34.21 11.82 -63.43
CA LEU A 396 -33.46 11.70 -64.68
C LEU A 396 -34.36 11.94 -65.89
N GLY A 397 -35.59 11.42 -65.87
CA GLY A 397 -36.60 11.68 -66.90
C GLY A 397 -36.91 13.17 -67.04
N VAL A 398 -37.17 13.87 -65.94
CA VAL A 398 -37.43 15.32 -65.93
C VAL A 398 -36.21 16.09 -66.43
N PHE A 399 -35.01 15.74 -65.94
CA PHE A 399 -33.77 16.38 -66.37
C PHE A 399 -33.53 16.23 -67.87
N VAL A 400 -33.68 15.02 -68.43
CA VAL A 400 -33.51 14.76 -69.85
C VAL A 400 -34.54 15.53 -70.69
N VAL A 401 -35.79 15.61 -70.23
CA VAL A 401 -36.83 16.39 -70.91
C VAL A 401 -36.51 17.88 -70.93
N LEU A 402 -36.10 18.45 -69.79
CA LEU A 402 -35.72 19.85 -69.69
C LEU A 402 -34.46 20.15 -70.51
N PHE A 403 -33.44 19.31 -70.41
CA PHE A 403 -32.18 19.45 -71.17
C PHE A 403 -32.43 19.36 -72.68
N ARG A 404 -33.24 18.39 -73.12
CA ARG A 404 -33.65 18.28 -74.53
C ARG A 404 -34.39 19.53 -74.98
N SER A 405 -35.29 20.07 -74.17
CA SER A 405 -36.03 21.29 -74.49
C SER A 405 -35.11 22.49 -74.62
N TYR A 406 -34.18 22.66 -73.68
CA TYR A 406 -33.17 23.71 -73.71
C TYR A 406 -32.28 23.60 -74.95
N TRP A 407 -31.78 22.39 -75.26
CA TRP A 407 -30.91 22.17 -76.41
C TRP A 407 -31.63 22.44 -77.74
N VAL A 408 -32.86 21.96 -77.90
CA VAL A 408 -33.67 22.20 -79.10
C VAL A 408 -34.05 23.69 -79.23
N GLY A 409 -34.33 24.38 -78.12
CA GLY A 409 -34.54 25.83 -78.12
C GLY A 409 -33.29 26.60 -78.56
N SER A 410 -32.13 26.28 -77.99
CA SER A 410 -30.86 26.93 -78.34
C SER A 410 -30.40 26.70 -79.79
N ALA A 411 -30.86 25.62 -80.43
CA ALA A 411 -30.55 25.31 -81.84
C ALA A 411 -31.48 26.03 -82.84
N LEU A 412 -32.55 26.67 -82.38
CA LEU A 412 -33.47 27.47 -83.20
C LEU A 412 -33.16 28.97 -83.13
N ASP A 413 -32.25 29.39 -82.23
CA ASP A 413 -31.80 30.78 -82.05
C ASP A 413 -30.42 31.08 -82.70
N VAL A 414 -29.98 30.24 -83.64
CA VAL A 414 -28.84 30.48 -84.56
C VAL A 414 -29.36 30.48 -85.99
#